data_AF-A0A935FRL7-F1
#
_entry.id   AF-A0A935FRL7-F1
#
_cell.length_a   1.000
_cell.length_b   1.000
_cell.length_c   1.000
_cell.angle_alpha   90.00
_cell.angle_beta   90.00
_cell.angle_gamma   90.00
#
_symmetry.space_group_name_H-M   'P 1'
#
loop_
_entity.id
_entity.type
_entity.pdbx_description
1 polymer ?
#
loop_
_entity_poly.entity_id
_entity_poly.type
_entity_poly.pdbx_seq_one_letter_code
_entity_poly.pdbx_strand_id
1 'polypeptide(L)'
;MDDADYIILDGRPGGIGTVPDLEIRNTITSGTNANTISMINGATHCIVRYVKSYNATAGSTGPKNITFKTSVSNPSGNSNNLVEECLVSGGRTGVCSEGTTANPNVNNMVRNNTIVDGI
;
A
#
# COMPACT_ATOMS: atom_id res chain seq x y z
N MET A 1 -6.15 5.98 -2.09
CA MET A 1 -6.63 6.61 -0.85
C MET A 1 -5.98 7.97 -0.79
N ASP A 2 -6.69 8.97 -1.31
CA ASP A 2 -6.18 10.34 -1.50
C ASP A 2 -6.87 11.24 -0.47
N ASP A 3 -6.08 11.81 0.46
CA ASP A 3 -6.57 12.57 1.63
C ASP A 3 -7.69 11.84 2.40
N ALA A 4 -7.57 10.52 2.47
CA ALA A 4 -8.59 9.65 3.06
C ALA A 4 -8.37 9.48 4.57
N ASP A 5 -9.44 9.45 5.35
CA ASP A 5 -9.42 9.17 6.79
C ASP A 5 -10.35 7.99 7.11
N TYR A 6 -9.88 7.06 7.94
CA TYR A 6 -10.62 5.86 8.38
C TYR A 6 -11.15 4.92 7.26
N ILE A 7 -10.43 4.81 6.14
CA ILE A 7 -10.77 3.81 5.11
C ILE A 7 -10.14 2.46 5.47
N ILE A 8 -10.97 1.42 5.56
CA ILE A 8 -10.56 0.06 5.88
C ILE A 8 -10.82 -0.85 4.69
N LEU A 9 -9.75 -1.42 4.13
CA LEU A 9 -9.78 -2.53 3.20
C LEU A 9 -9.52 -3.81 3.98
N ASP A 10 -10.55 -4.62 4.17
CA ASP A 10 -10.47 -5.93 4.82
C ASP A 10 -10.85 -7.01 3.81
N GLY A 11 -9.88 -7.82 3.40
CA GLY A 11 -10.09 -8.83 2.36
C GLY A 11 -10.68 -10.15 2.85
N ARG A 12 -11.07 -10.26 4.12
CA ARG A 12 -11.72 -11.46 4.66
C ARG A 12 -13.20 -11.54 4.27
N PRO A 13 -13.71 -12.70 3.84
CA PRO A 13 -15.14 -12.90 3.62
C PRO A 13 -15.94 -12.61 4.90
N GLY A 14 -16.81 -11.60 4.84
CA GLY A 14 -17.61 -11.16 5.99
C GLY A 14 -16.80 -10.55 7.15
N GLY A 15 -15.51 -10.22 6.95
CA GLY A 15 -14.66 -9.59 7.97
C GLY A 15 -14.21 -10.53 9.11
N ILE A 16 -14.36 -11.85 8.96
CA ILE A 16 -14.06 -12.85 9.99
C ILE A 16 -12.98 -13.84 9.55
N GLY A 17 -12.34 -14.51 10.52
CA GLY A 17 -11.28 -15.48 10.26
C GLY A 17 -9.94 -14.82 9.89
N THR A 18 -9.09 -15.60 9.22
CA THR A 18 -7.70 -15.23 8.89
C THR A 18 -7.36 -15.42 7.41
N VAL A 19 -8.30 -15.90 6.59
CA VAL A 19 -8.03 -16.20 5.18
C VAL A 19 -8.28 -14.95 4.33
N PRO A 20 -7.27 -14.43 3.62
CA PRO A 20 -7.45 -13.36 2.65
C PRO A 20 -8.14 -13.89 1.39
N ASP A 21 -9.23 -13.26 0.96
CA ASP A 21 -9.99 -13.64 -0.25
C ASP A 21 -9.96 -12.54 -1.32
N LEU A 22 -10.00 -11.27 -0.90
CA LEU A 22 -9.91 -10.14 -1.83
C LEU A 22 -8.55 -10.07 -2.51
N GLU A 23 -8.58 -10.11 -3.84
CA GLU A 23 -7.43 -9.87 -4.72
C GLU A 23 -7.51 -8.48 -5.35
N ILE A 24 -6.40 -7.74 -5.28
CA ILE A 24 -6.21 -6.47 -5.99
C ILE A 24 -4.95 -6.60 -6.85
N ARG A 25 -5.10 -6.50 -8.17
CA ARG A 25 -4.01 -6.72 -9.12
C ARG A 25 -3.81 -5.52 -10.03
N ASN A 26 -2.58 -4.98 -10.04
CA ASN A 26 -2.13 -4.03 -11.04
C ASN A 26 -1.27 -4.75 -12.08
N THR A 27 -1.62 -4.62 -13.36
CA THR A 27 -0.92 -5.25 -14.49
C THR A 27 0.05 -4.30 -15.22
N ILE A 28 0.17 -3.05 -14.77
CA ILE A 28 1.06 -2.05 -15.35
C ILE A 28 2.51 -2.32 -14.93
N THR A 29 3.42 -2.43 -15.90
CA THR A 29 4.84 -2.80 -15.70
C THR A 29 5.83 -1.63 -15.64
N SER A 30 5.36 -0.39 -15.87
CA SER A 30 6.23 0.79 -15.93
C SER A 30 5.47 2.09 -15.61
N GLY A 31 6.23 3.13 -15.26
CA GLY A 31 5.70 4.46 -14.95
C GLY A 31 5.55 4.73 -13.45
N THR A 32 5.48 6.02 -13.10
CA THR A 32 5.44 6.52 -11.71
C THR A 32 4.11 6.25 -10.98
N ASN A 33 3.10 5.81 -11.73
CA ASN A 33 1.77 5.47 -11.22
C ASN A 33 1.47 3.97 -11.30
N ALA A 34 2.47 3.13 -11.58
CA ALA A 34 2.34 1.67 -11.55
C ALA A 34 2.29 1.13 -10.12
N ASN A 35 1.48 1.75 -9.27
CA ASN A 35 1.27 1.35 -7.88
C ASN A 35 -0.04 0.58 -7.74
N THR A 36 -0.10 -0.43 -6.86
CA THR A 36 -1.35 -1.19 -6.66
C THR A 36 -2.26 -0.50 -5.64
N ILE A 37 -1.74 -0.23 -4.45
CA ILE A 37 -2.46 0.48 -3.39
C ILE A 37 -1.62 1.69 -2.96
N SER A 38 -2.19 2.89 -3.03
CA SER A 38 -1.52 4.12 -2.62
C SER A 38 -2.33 4.88 -1.58
N MET A 39 -1.67 5.17 -0.46
CA MET A 39 -2.06 6.17 0.54
C MET A 39 -1.26 7.44 0.24
N ILE A 40 -1.95 8.53 -0.08
CA ILE A 40 -1.35 9.75 -0.61
C ILE A 40 -2.04 11.00 -0.02
N ASN A 41 -1.34 12.14 -0.05
CA ASN A 41 -1.91 13.47 0.15
C ASN A 41 -2.57 13.69 1.52
N GLY A 42 -2.08 13.01 2.56
CA GLY A 42 -2.60 13.18 3.91
C GLY A 42 -3.40 11.99 4.41
N ALA A 43 -3.44 10.89 3.66
CA ALA A 43 -4.13 9.68 4.08
C ALA A 43 -3.72 9.27 5.50
N THR A 44 -4.70 9.12 6.37
CA THR A 44 -4.50 8.86 7.79
C THR A 44 -5.51 7.85 8.34
N HIS A 45 -5.10 7.09 9.37
CA HIS A 45 -5.90 6.04 10.00
C HIS A 45 -6.52 5.01 9.02
N CYS A 46 -5.95 4.85 7.83
CA CYS A 46 -6.40 3.86 6.86
C CYS A 46 -5.79 2.49 7.18
N ILE A 47 -6.53 1.43 6.89
CA ILE A 47 -6.10 0.05 7.13
C ILE A 47 -6.22 -0.74 5.84
N VAL A 48 -5.15 -1.47 5.50
CA VAL A 48 -5.14 -2.50 4.47
C VAL A 48 -4.80 -3.81 5.15
N ARG A 49 -5.75 -4.75 5.21
CA ARG A 49 -5.55 -6.02 5.89
C ARG A 49 -6.16 -7.22 5.20
N TYR A 50 -5.51 -8.37 5.32
CA TYR A 50 -5.98 -9.63 4.73
C TYR A 50 -6.28 -9.50 3.22
N VAL A 51 -5.46 -8.75 2.48
CA VAL A 51 -5.58 -8.59 1.03
C VAL A 51 -4.47 -9.36 0.32
N LYS A 52 -4.77 -9.93 -0.85
CA LYS A 52 -3.77 -10.39 -1.81
C LYS A 52 -3.51 -9.27 -2.82
N SER A 53 -2.43 -8.53 -2.62
CA SER A 53 -2.04 -7.41 -3.47
C SER A 53 -0.97 -7.83 -4.46
N TYR A 54 -1.25 -7.72 -5.75
CA TYR A 54 -0.35 -8.07 -6.83
C TYR A 54 0.02 -6.84 -7.63
N ASN A 55 1.30 -6.73 -7.99
CA ASN A 55 1.80 -5.74 -8.93
C ASN A 55 2.63 -6.46 -10.00
N ALA A 56 2.59 -5.98 -11.24
CA ALA A 56 3.38 -6.58 -12.30
C ALA A 56 4.88 -6.47 -12.00
N THR A 57 5.63 -7.54 -12.25
CA THR A 57 7.09 -7.54 -12.08
C THR A 57 7.71 -6.49 -13.00
N ALA A 58 8.58 -5.65 -12.44
CA ALA A 58 9.13 -4.50 -13.13
C ALA A 58 10.65 -4.55 -13.19
N GLY A 59 11.20 -4.51 -14.41
CA GLY A 59 12.65 -4.47 -14.63
C GLY A 59 13.30 -3.12 -14.30
N SER A 60 12.51 -2.06 -14.10
CA SER A 60 12.98 -0.69 -13.88
C SER A 60 12.33 -0.04 -12.65
N THR A 61 12.85 1.13 -12.25
CA THR A 61 12.33 1.91 -11.12
C THR A 61 10.93 2.45 -11.43
N GLY A 62 10.01 2.35 -10.46
CA GLY A 62 8.67 2.94 -10.56
C GLY A 62 7.60 2.09 -9.89
N PRO A 63 7.33 0.88 -10.41
CA PRO A 63 6.23 0.05 -9.93
C PRO A 63 6.43 -0.41 -8.48
N LYS A 64 5.47 -0.07 -7.62
CA LYS A 64 5.48 -0.40 -6.18
C LYS A 64 4.14 -0.98 -5.79
N ASN A 65 4.11 -2.06 -5.05
CA ASN A 65 2.85 -2.70 -4.76
C ASN A 65 1.99 -1.86 -3.79
N ILE A 66 2.46 -1.64 -2.56
CA ILE A 66 1.79 -0.77 -1.58
C ILE A 66 2.66 0.44 -1.26
N THR A 67 2.09 1.65 -1.28
CA THR A 67 2.84 2.88 -1.06
C THR A 67 2.17 3.84 -0.08
N PHE A 68 2.99 4.40 0.82
CA PHE A 68 2.74 5.67 1.48
C PHE A 68 3.43 6.76 0.62
N LYS A 69 2.71 7.30 -0.37
CA LYS A 69 3.27 8.15 -1.42
C LYS A 69 3.42 9.60 -0.96
N THR A 70 4.25 10.41 -1.61
CA THR A 70 4.43 11.84 -1.30
C THR A 70 3.11 12.57 -1.08
N SER A 71 2.98 13.32 0.01
CA SER A 71 1.80 14.14 0.30
C SER A 71 2.06 15.59 -0.13
N VAL A 72 1.64 15.98 -1.32
CA VAL A 72 1.92 17.34 -1.84
C VAL A 72 0.95 18.36 -1.24
N SER A 73 -0.31 17.98 -1.04
CA SER A 73 -1.37 18.86 -0.55
C SER A 73 -1.44 18.98 0.97
N ASN A 74 -0.85 18.05 1.73
CA ASN A 74 -0.95 18.01 3.19
C ASN A 74 0.44 17.96 3.87
N PRO A 75 0.86 19.04 4.58
CA PRO A 75 2.13 19.13 5.32
C PRO A 75 2.33 18.07 6.40
N SER A 76 1.25 17.48 6.92
CA SER A 76 1.35 16.44 7.95
C SER A 76 1.84 15.09 7.39
N GLY A 77 1.93 14.95 6.06
CA GLY A 77 2.24 13.70 5.38
C GLY A 77 1.17 12.62 5.58
N ASN A 78 1.45 11.39 5.15
CA ASN A 78 0.56 10.27 5.45
C ASN A 78 0.93 9.67 6.80
N SER A 79 -0.06 9.46 7.67
CA SER A 79 0.24 9.08 9.05
C SER A 79 -0.70 8.02 9.62
N ASN A 80 -0.23 7.28 10.62
CA ASN A 80 -1.05 6.33 11.38
C ASN A 80 -1.82 5.29 10.53
N ASN A 81 -1.31 4.97 9.34
CA ASN A 81 -1.90 3.94 8.50
C ASN A 81 -1.33 2.56 8.82
N LEU A 82 -2.09 1.51 8.55
CA LEU A 82 -1.72 0.13 8.85
C LEU A 82 -1.81 -0.76 7.61
N VAL A 83 -0.75 -1.50 7.33
CA VAL A 83 -0.71 -2.57 6.34
C VAL A 83 -0.35 -3.88 7.06
N GLU A 84 -1.29 -4.82 7.14
CA GLU A 84 -1.12 -6.04 7.94
C GLU A 84 -1.72 -7.31 7.34
N GLU A 85 -1.15 -8.48 7.66
CA GLU A 85 -1.72 -9.79 7.29
C GLU A 85 -1.98 -9.93 5.77
N CYS A 86 -1.23 -9.21 4.94
CA CYS A 86 -1.39 -9.23 3.48
C CYS A 86 -0.38 -10.15 2.80
N LEU A 87 -0.79 -10.68 1.65
CA LEU A 87 0.14 -11.17 0.65
C LEU A 87 0.47 -10.01 -0.30
N VAL A 88 1.75 -9.63 -0.38
CA VAL A 88 2.25 -8.58 -1.27
C VAL A 88 3.21 -9.22 -2.26
N SER A 89 2.77 -9.35 -3.52
CA SER A 89 3.51 -10.07 -4.55
C SER A 89 3.83 -9.18 -5.75
N GLY A 90 5.08 -9.19 -6.18
CA GLY A 90 5.54 -8.47 -7.37
C GLY A 90 5.70 -6.95 -7.17
N GLY A 91 5.89 -6.26 -8.29
CA GLY A 91 6.41 -4.89 -8.33
C GLY A 91 7.92 -4.85 -8.09
N ARG A 92 8.56 -3.70 -8.35
CA ARG A 92 9.98 -3.50 -8.00
C ARG A 92 10.18 -3.35 -6.49
N THR A 93 9.14 -2.97 -5.79
CA THR A 93 9.12 -2.79 -4.33
C THR A 93 7.79 -3.27 -3.78
N GLY A 94 7.83 -4.14 -2.77
CA GLY A 94 6.62 -4.62 -2.10
C GLY A 94 5.90 -3.50 -1.34
N VAL A 95 6.57 -2.89 -0.36
CA VAL A 95 6.02 -1.77 0.40
C VAL A 95 7.02 -0.61 0.42
N CYS A 96 6.56 0.60 0.11
CA CYS A 96 7.41 1.79 0.00
C CYS A 96 6.85 2.95 0.82
N SER A 97 7.75 3.71 1.46
CA SER A 97 7.43 4.99 2.13
C SER A 97 8.19 6.11 1.45
N GLU A 98 7.45 7.07 0.89
CA GLU A 98 7.98 8.17 0.06
C GLU A 98 7.63 9.54 0.65
N GLY A 99 7.83 9.70 1.95
CA GLY A 99 7.69 11.00 2.62
C GLY A 99 8.80 11.97 2.21
N THR A 100 8.56 13.26 2.37
CA THR A 100 9.60 14.30 2.23
C THR A 100 9.93 14.91 3.58
N THR A 101 11.00 15.69 3.68
CA THR A 101 11.31 16.42 4.92
C THR A 101 10.20 17.39 5.32
N ALA A 102 9.55 18.02 4.33
CA ALA A 102 8.45 18.96 4.58
C ALA A 102 7.12 18.27 4.89
N ASN A 103 6.93 17.05 4.39
CA ASN A 103 5.69 16.28 4.49
C ASN A 103 6.07 14.81 4.83
N PRO A 104 6.55 14.54 6.05
CA PRO A 104 7.07 13.23 6.41
C PRO A 104 5.96 12.20 6.55
N ASN A 105 6.24 10.95 6.15
CA ASN A 105 5.37 9.85 6.52
C ASN A 105 5.69 9.41 7.95
N VAL A 106 4.70 9.42 8.85
CA VAL A 106 4.92 9.25 10.29
C VAL A 106 3.99 8.18 10.87
N ASN A 107 4.48 7.32 11.75
CA ASN A 107 3.69 6.31 12.47
C ASN A 107 2.88 5.34 11.59
N ASN A 108 3.24 5.19 10.32
CA ASN A 108 2.66 4.13 9.49
C ASN A 108 3.28 2.78 9.88
N MET A 109 2.46 1.74 9.95
CA MET A 109 2.87 0.42 10.40
C MET A 109 2.70 -0.62 9.29
N VAL A 110 3.73 -1.44 9.11
CA VAL A 110 3.74 -2.58 8.19
C VAL A 110 4.11 -3.81 9.00
N ARG A 111 3.18 -4.74 9.22
CA ARG A 111 3.39 -5.90 10.10
C ARG A 111 2.76 -7.18 9.56
N ASN A 112 3.30 -8.34 9.90
CA ASN A 112 2.72 -9.67 9.57
C ASN A 112 2.36 -9.86 8.08
N ASN A 113 3.07 -9.20 7.17
CA ASN A 113 2.84 -9.36 5.74
C ASN A 113 3.80 -10.42 5.17
N THR A 114 3.32 -11.18 4.18
CA THR A 114 4.18 -12.01 3.33
C THR A 114 4.54 -11.19 2.10
N ILE A 115 5.82 -10.88 1.90
CA ILE A 115 6.31 -10.07 0.77
C ILE A 115 7.20 -10.93 -0.11
N VAL A 116 6.82 -11.10 -1.39
CA VAL A 116 7.51 -11.99 -2.34
C VAL A 116 7.65 -11.35 -3.72
N ASP A 117 8.66 -11.78 -4.49
CA ASP A 117 9.00 -11.23 -5.82
C ASP A 117 7.98 -11.63 -6.92
N GLY A 118 7.23 -12.71 -6.70
CA GLY A 118 6.22 -13.24 -7.62
C GLY A 118 5.93 -14.72 -7.31
N ILE A 119 4.74 -15.19 -7.69
CA ILE A 119 4.40 -16.62 -7.80
C ILE A 119 4.34 -16.97 -9.29
#